data_AF-A0A8S0UPP7-F1
#
_entry.id   AF-A0A8S0UPP7-F1
#
_cell.length_a   1.000
_cell.length_b   1.000
_cell.length_c   1.000
_cell.angle_alpha   90.00
_cell.angle_beta   90.00
_cell.angle_gamma   90.00
#
_symmetry.space_group_name_H-M   'P 1'
#
loop_
_entity.id
_entity.type
_entity.pdbx_description
1 polymer ?
#
loop_
_entity_poly.entity_id
_entity_poly.type
_entity_poly.pdbx_seq_one_letter_code
_entity_poly.pdbx_strand_id
1 'polypeptide(L)'
;VPIIPFAGATSLEGHTLSPNGGVCIDMSQMKNIKSLNLDDMDVVVEPGIGWMELNEYLEPYGLFFPLDPGPGATIGGMCATRCSGSLA
;
A
#
# COMPACT_ATOMS: atom_id res chain seq x y z
N VAL A 1 4.24 20.46 -14.13
CA VAL A 1 3.62 19.25 -14.74
C VAL A 1 2.78 18.58 -13.66
N PRO A 2 1.48 18.29 -13.86
CA PRO A 2 0.68 17.54 -12.90
C PRO A 2 1.25 16.14 -12.66
N ILE A 3 1.25 15.69 -11.41
CA ILE A 3 1.73 14.37 -11.01
C ILE A 3 0.54 13.53 -10.55
N ILE A 4 0.41 12.33 -11.11
CA ILE A 4 -0.62 11.35 -10.76
C ILE A 4 0.09 10.16 -10.11
N PRO A 5 -0.03 9.97 -8.79
CA PRO A 5 0.49 8.78 -8.13
C PRO A 5 -0.33 7.55 -8.53
N PHE A 6 0.36 6.44 -8.77
CA PHE A 6 -0.25 5.17 -9.14
C PHE A 6 0.45 4.02 -8.41
N ALA A 7 -0.30 2.98 -8.07
CA ALA A 7 0.21 1.76 -7.44
C ALA A 7 -0.77 0.61 -7.74
N GLY A 8 -1.48 0.09 -6.73
CA GLY A 8 -2.40 -1.05 -6.86
C GLY A 8 -3.60 -0.88 -7.79
N ALA A 9 -3.87 0.33 -8.29
CA ALA A 9 -4.96 0.63 -9.23
C ALA A 9 -6.39 0.25 -8.77
N THR A 10 -6.61 0.08 -7.46
CA THR A 10 -7.89 -0.38 -6.90
C THR A 10 -8.89 0.73 -6.56
N SER A 11 -8.57 1.99 -6.89
CA SER A 11 -9.43 3.14 -6.57
C SER A 11 -10.77 3.07 -7.30
N LEU A 12 -11.86 3.27 -6.56
CA LEU A 12 -13.23 3.40 -7.11
C LEU A 12 -13.67 4.86 -7.28
N GLU A 13 -12.93 5.81 -6.69
CA GLU A 13 -13.29 7.23 -6.62
C GLU A 13 -12.63 8.08 -7.74
N GLY A 14 -11.96 7.43 -8.69
CA GLY A 14 -11.33 8.12 -9.83
C GLY A 14 -10.01 8.83 -9.53
N HIS A 15 -9.31 8.48 -8.44
CA HIS A 15 -8.03 9.11 -8.07
C HIS A 15 -6.91 9.02 -9.12
N THR A 16 -6.97 8.03 -10.02
CA THR A 16 -5.99 7.83 -11.09
C THR A 16 -6.36 8.53 -12.40
N LEU A 17 -7.50 9.23 -12.46
CA LEU A 17 -7.92 9.98 -13.64
C LEU A 17 -6.98 11.16 -13.90
N SER A 18 -6.68 11.40 -15.18
CA SER A 18 -5.78 12.46 -15.64
C SER A 18 -6.43 13.33 -16.73
N PRO A 19 -7.54 14.05 -16.42
CA PRO A 19 -8.30 14.79 -17.42
C PRO A 19 -7.50 15.87 -18.17
N ASN A 20 -6.43 16.38 -17.55
CA ASN A 20 -5.56 17.41 -18.10
C ASN A 20 -4.18 16.85 -18.52
N GLY A 21 -4.02 15.52 -18.60
CA GLY A 21 -2.73 14.85 -18.77
C GLY A 21 -1.78 15.07 -17.58
N GLY A 22 -0.54 14.60 -17.71
CA GLY A 22 0.48 14.73 -16.66
C GLY A 22 1.50 13.61 -16.70
N VAL A 23 2.28 13.49 -15.63
CA VAL A 23 3.22 12.39 -15.41
C VAL A 23 2.63 11.45 -14.38
N CYS A 24 2.50 10.18 -14.77
CA CYS A 24 2.17 9.11 -13.84
C CYS A 24 3.45 8.69 -13.12
N ILE A 25 3.44 8.69 -11.78
CA ILE A 25 4.50 8.09 -10.97
C ILE A 25 3.98 6.77 -10.45
N ASP A 26 4.43 5.69 -11.07
CA ASP A 26 4.12 4.33 -10.65
C ASP A 26 5.05 3.90 -9.52
N MET A 27 4.46 3.64 -8.35
CA MET A 27 5.15 3.16 -7.16
C MET A 27 5.11 1.64 -7.02
N SER A 28 4.57 0.90 -8.00
CA SER A 28 4.38 -0.56 -7.94
C SER A 28 5.66 -1.35 -7.66
N GLN A 29 6.83 -0.78 -7.97
CA GLN A 29 8.15 -1.38 -7.73
C GLN A 29 8.80 -0.95 -6.41
N MET A 30 8.21 0.03 -5.70
CA MET A 30 8.69 0.48 -4.40
C MET A 30 8.13 -0.43 -3.30
N LYS A 31 8.68 -1.65 -3.20
CA LYS A 31 8.15 -2.73 -2.34
C LYS A 31 9.06 -3.13 -1.19
N ASN A 32 10.16 -2.42 -0.98
CA ASN A 32 11.12 -2.83 0.04
C ASN A 32 10.58 -2.62 1.46
N ILE A 33 10.83 -3.59 2.33
CA ILE A 33 10.70 -3.44 3.77
C ILE A 33 12.01 -2.83 4.28
N LYS A 34 11.92 -1.66 4.92
CA LYS A 34 13.08 -0.89 5.40
C LYS A 34 13.49 -1.31 6.81
N SER A 35 12.54 -1.61 7.68
CA SER A 35 12.78 -2.14 9.03
C SER A 35 11.55 -2.84 9.59
N LEU A 36 11.76 -3.86 10.41
CA LEU A 36 10.75 -4.52 11.24
C LEU A 36 11.20 -4.41 12.69
N ASN A 37 10.39 -3.78 13.54
CA ASN A 37 10.67 -3.57 14.95
C ASN A 37 9.73 -4.46 15.78
N LEU A 38 10.21 -5.64 16.19
CA LEU A 38 9.38 -6.65 16.87
C LEU A 38 8.90 -6.19 18.25
N ASP A 39 9.75 -5.49 19.01
CA ASP A 39 9.44 -5.04 20.36
C ASP A 39 8.40 -3.90 20.38
N ASP A 40 8.46 -3.02 19.38
CA ASP A 40 7.56 -1.86 19.22
C ASP A 40 6.31 -2.18 18.37
N MET A 41 6.29 -3.36 17.75
CA MET A 41 5.22 -3.84 16.86
C MET A 41 4.94 -2.91 15.67
N ASP A 42 6.00 -2.38 15.04
CA ASP A 42 5.89 -1.55 13.84
C ASP A 42 6.80 -2.04 12.69
N VAL A 43 6.47 -1.61 11.48
CA VAL A 43 7.21 -1.92 10.26
C VAL A 43 7.28 -0.68 9.39
N VAL A 44 8.47 -0.39 8.86
CA VAL A 44 8.69 0.69 7.90
C VAL A 44 8.80 0.07 6.52
N VAL A 45 7.91 0.46 5.60
CA VAL A 45 7.82 -0.11 4.25
C VAL A 45 7.76 0.98 3.20
N GLU A 46 8.14 0.62 1.98
CA GLU A 46 7.88 1.43 0.80
C GLU A 46 6.40 1.37 0.39
N PRO A 47 5.86 2.42 -0.25
CA PRO A 47 4.41 2.58 -0.45
C PRO A 47 3.77 1.56 -1.40
N GLY A 48 4.56 0.92 -2.26
CA GLY A 48 4.09 -0.02 -3.29
C GLY A 48 3.86 -1.44 -2.80
N ILE A 49 4.26 -1.78 -1.58
CA ILE A 49 4.01 -3.13 -1.02
C ILE A 49 2.51 -3.35 -0.83
N GLY A 50 2.03 -4.52 -1.24
CA GLY A 50 0.65 -4.96 -1.01
C GLY A 50 0.44 -5.38 0.44
N TRP A 51 -0.76 -5.22 0.98
CA TRP A 51 -1.05 -5.65 2.35
C TRP A 51 -0.93 -7.19 2.51
N MET A 52 -1.31 -7.97 1.48
CA MET A 52 -1.15 -9.42 1.47
C MET A 52 0.34 -9.83 1.45
N GLU A 53 1.13 -9.16 0.60
CA GLU A 53 2.59 -9.37 0.51
C GLU A 53 3.30 -9.00 1.83
N LEU A 54 2.84 -7.94 2.50
CA LEU A 54 3.32 -7.61 3.84
C LEU A 54 2.96 -8.71 4.86
N ASN A 55 1.74 -9.25 4.81
CA ASN A 55 1.34 -10.34 5.70
C ASN A 55 2.11 -11.64 5.45
N GLU A 56 2.41 -11.99 4.19
CA GLU A 56 3.31 -13.11 3.86
C GLU A 56 4.71 -12.92 4.48
N TYR A 57 5.23 -11.69 4.50
CA TYR A 57 6.49 -11.39 5.15
C TYR A 57 6.42 -11.47 6.68
N LEU A 58 5.29 -11.07 7.28
CA LEU A 58 5.13 -11.01 8.74
C LEU A 58 4.79 -12.37 9.36
N GLU A 59 4.25 -13.32 8.59
CA GLU A 59 3.82 -14.64 9.05
C GLU A 59 4.89 -15.40 9.88
N PRO A 60 6.18 -15.47 9.48
CA PRO A 60 7.21 -16.19 10.24
C PRO A 60 7.49 -15.60 11.63
N TYR A 61 7.09 -14.35 11.88
CA TYR A 61 7.26 -13.65 13.15
C TYR A 61 6.02 -13.78 14.05
N GLY A 62 4.96 -14.44 13.59
CA GLY A 62 3.67 -14.49 14.28
C GLY A 62 2.95 -13.14 14.33
N LEU A 63 3.28 -12.24 13.39
CA LEU A 63 2.70 -10.90 13.27
C LEU A 63 1.86 -10.80 11.99
N PHE A 64 1.00 -9.78 11.94
CA PHE A 64 0.24 -9.43 10.74
C PHE A 64 -0.12 -7.95 10.75
N PHE A 65 -0.31 -7.39 9.56
CA PHE A 65 -0.93 -6.08 9.35
C PHE A 65 -2.46 -6.26 9.36
N PRO A 66 -3.19 -5.56 10.25
CA PRO A 66 -4.54 -5.98 10.64
C PRO A 66 -5.66 -5.58 9.67
N LEU A 67 -5.35 -4.84 8.60
CA LEU A 67 -6.34 -4.36 7.64
C LEU A 67 -6.35 -5.23 6.39
N ASP A 68 -7.53 -5.72 5.99
CA ASP A 68 -7.76 -6.58 4.81
C ASP A 68 -8.62 -5.90 3.71
N PRO A 69 -8.21 -4.75 3.15
CA PRO A 69 -8.97 -4.17 2.05
C PRO A 69 -8.97 -5.09 0.82
N GLY A 70 -9.81 -4.78 -0.16
CA GLY A 70 -9.90 -5.57 -1.40
C GLY A 70 -8.53 -5.90 -2.02
N PRO A 71 -8.36 -7.10 -2.61
CA PRO A 71 -7.09 -7.56 -3.17
C PRO A 71 -6.44 -6.52 -4.11
N GLY A 72 -5.11 -6.41 -4.03
CA GLY A 72 -4.33 -5.49 -4.85
C GLY A 72 -4.11 -4.10 -4.24
N ALA A 73 -4.73 -3.77 -3.10
CA ALA A 73 -4.43 -2.55 -2.38
C ALA A 73 -2.99 -2.54 -1.83
N THR A 74 -2.34 -1.38 -1.92
CA THR A 74 -0.96 -1.14 -1.46
C THR A 74 -0.98 -0.24 -0.23
N ILE A 75 0.04 -0.33 0.63
CA ILE A 75 0.11 0.46 1.87
C ILE A 75 0.02 1.97 1.59
N GLY A 76 0.72 2.45 0.56
CA GLY A 76 0.64 3.86 0.14
C GLY A 76 -0.76 4.26 -0.33
N GLY A 77 -1.42 3.39 -1.10
CA GLY A 77 -2.80 3.60 -1.53
C GLY A 77 -3.77 3.66 -0.33
N MET A 78 -3.59 2.78 0.65
CA MET A 78 -4.42 2.74 1.86
C MET A 78 -4.31 4.02 2.68
N CYS A 79 -3.10 4.54 2.85
CA CYS A 79 -2.86 5.83 3.51
C CYS A 79 -3.51 6.99 2.74
N ALA A 80 -3.42 6.99 1.41
CA ALA A 80 -3.96 8.06 0.57
C ALA A 80 -5.49 8.16 0.61
N THR A 81 -6.19 7.04 0.73
CA THR A 81 -7.66 6.99 0.66
C THR A 81 -8.35 6.89 2.01
N ARG A 82 -7.59 6.90 3.12
CA ARG A 82 -8.13 6.56 4.46
C ARG A 82 -8.87 5.23 4.44
N CYS A 83 -8.22 4.23 3.85
CA CYS A 83 -8.80 2.92 3.65
C CYS A 83 -9.27 2.27 4.97
N SER A 84 -10.42 1.62 4.91
CA SER A 84 -10.89 0.69 5.95
C SER A 84 -10.81 -0.75 5.46
N GLY A 85 -10.84 -1.70 6.38
CA GLY A 85 -10.95 -3.13 6.12
C GLY A 85 -11.68 -3.80 7.27
N SER A 86 -12.02 -5.06 7.10
CA SER A 86 -12.27 -5.98 8.20
C SER A 86 -10.94 -6.32 8.90
N LEU A 87 -10.99 -7.20 9.89
CA LEU A 87 -9.80 -7.75 10.51
C LEU A 87 -9.26 -8.89 9.62
N ALA A 88 -8.00 -8.75 9.20
CA ALA A 88 -7.25 -9.78 8.48
C ALA A 88 -7.02 -11.05 9.32
#